data_AF-A0A852TP96-F1
#
_entry.id   AF-A0A852TP96-F1
#
_cell.length_a   1.000
_cell.length_b   1.000
_cell.length_c   1.000
_cell.angle_alpha   90.00
_cell.angle_beta   90.00
_cell.angle_gamma   90.00
#
_symmetry.space_group_name_H-M   'P 1'
#
loop_
_entity.id
_entity.type
_entity.pdbx_description
1 polymer ?
#
loop_
_entity_poly.entity_id
_entity_poly.type
_entity_poly.pdbx_seq_one_letter_code
_entity_poly.pdbx_strand_id
1 'polypeptide(L)'
;MSINVNVAASQANRINDYSSKLIEVKNNLNRVKGDLNNGWTAKEMIYINQSIDSINQEIAALSSKLSSIGTDVLSAAHQIQRQEEAEAKAKAEAKAKAEAEKKANAAGN
;
A
#
# COMPACT_ATOMS: atom_id res chain seq x y z
N MET A 1 2.26 -21.52 -3.91
CA MET A 1 2.11 -20.59 -2.78
C MET A 1 0.68 -20.09 -2.81
N SER A 2 0.13 -19.65 -1.69
CA SER A 2 -1.16 -18.94 -1.69
C SER A 2 -0.93 -17.60 -1.05
N ILE A 3 -1.27 -16.52 -1.76
CA ILE A 3 -1.16 -15.18 -1.20
C ILE A 3 -2.22 -15.00 -0.09
N ASN A 4 -1.80 -14.47 1.05
CA ASN A 4 -2.74 -14.08 2.09
C ASN A 4 -3.12 -12.60 1.89
N VAL A 5 -4.22 -12.36 1.19
CA VAL A 5 -4.74 -11.01 0.91
C VAL A 5 -5.06 -10.25 2.20
N ASN A 6 -5.48 -10.93 3.27
CA ASN A 6 -5.75 -10.27 4.56
C ASN A 6 -4.47 -9.71 5.18
N VAL A 7 -3.36 -10.43 5.06
CA VAL A 7 -2.04 -9.94 5.49
C VAL A 7 -1.63 -8.72 4.65
N ALA A 8 -1.78 -8.79 3.32
CA ALA A 8 -1.49 -7.65 2.45
C ALA A 8 -2.35 -6.42 2.77
N ALA A 9 -3.66 -6.61 3.01
CA ALA A 9 -4.57 -5.55 3.43
C ALA A 9 -4.14 -4.95 4.78
N SER A 10 -3.74 -5.77 5.75
CA SER A 10 -3.23 -5.26 7.03
C SER A 10 -1.95 -4.43 6.87
N GLN A 11 -1.07 -4.82 5.93
CA GLN A 11 0.16 -4.08 5.63
C GLN A 11 -0.15 -2.75 4.95
N ALA A 12 -1.05 -2.75 3.96
CA ALA A 12 -1.53 -1.53 3.30
C ALA A 12 -2.15 -0.55 4.29
N ASN A 13 -2.97 -1.03 5.24
CA ASN A 13 -3.54 -0.20 6.30
C ASN A 13 -2.47 0.42 7.19
N ARG A 14 -1.46 -0.35 7.62
CA ARG A 14 -0.34 0.20 8.41
C ARG A 14 0.43 1.28 7.66
N ILE A 15 0.62 1.12 6.35
CA ILE A 15 1.27 2.12 5.50
C ILE A 15 0.43 3.40 5.44
N ASN A 16 -0.89 3.28 5.29
CA ASN A 16 -1.81 4.42 5.30
C ASN A 16 -1.85 5.12 6.66
N ASP A 17 -1.74 4.39 7.77
CA ASP A 17 -1.62 4.96 9.11
C ASP A 17 -0.35 5.81 9.24
N TYR A 18 0.78 5.35 8.71
CA TYR A 18 2.02 6.14 8.70
C TYR A 18 1.89 7.40 7.84
N SER A 19 1.23 7.30 6.68
CA SER A 19 0.91 8.46 5.85
C SER A 19 0.08 9.51 6.62
N SER A 20 -0.93 9.05 7.38
CA SER A 20 -1.79 9.93 8.18
C SER A 20 -1.00 10.62 9.31
N LYS A 21 -0.15 9.88 10.02
CA LYS A 21 0.74 10.43 11.05
C LYS A 21 1.70 11.49 10.51
N LEU A 22 2.21 11.31 9.30
CA LEU A 22 3.05 12.31 8.64
C LEU A 22 2.27 13.61 8.38
N ILE A 23 1.02 13.53 7.94
CA ILE A 23 0.17 14.70 7.74
C ILE A 23 -0.14 15.42 9.07
N GLU A 24 -0.33 14.67 10.16
CA GLU A 24 -0.46 15.25 11.50
C GLU A 24 0.81 16.01 11.91
N VAL A 25 1.99 15.44 11.70
CA VAL A 25 3.28 16.10 11.98
C VAL A 25 3.41 17.40 11.17
N LYS A 26 3.06 17.38 9.88
CA LYS A 26 3.04 18.58 9.02
C LYS A 26 2.12 19.67 9.59
N ASN A 27 0.93 19.30 10.03
CA ASN A 27 -0.02 20.26 10.61
C ASN A 27 0.51 20.87 11.91
N ASN A 28 1.17 20.06 12.75
CA ASN A 28 1.82 20.54 13.96
C ASN A 28 2.99 21.48 13.65
N LEU A 29 3.81 21.19 12.64
CA LEU A 29 4.87 22.10 12.18
C LEU A 29 4.33 23.45 11.71
N ASN A 30 3.21 23.45 10.99
CA ASN A 30 2.54 24.69 10.57
C ASN A 30 2.03 25.51 11.75
N ARG A 31 1.52 24.85 12.79
CA ARG A 31 1.10 25.52 14.03
C ARG A 31 2.29 26.17 14.72
N VAL A 32 3.38 25.42 14.92
CA VAL A 32 4.62 25.92 15.52
C VAL A 32 5.19 27.09 14.72
N LYS A 33 5.17 27.01 13.39
CA LYS A 33 5.57 28.11 12.51
C LYS A 33 4.74 29.37 12.79
N GLY A 34 3.42 29.23 12.93
CA GLY A 34 2.53 30.33 13.28
C GLY A 34 2.87 30.96 14.63
N ASP A 35 3.05 30.13 15.66
CA ASP A 35 3.38 30.59 17.02
C ASP A 35 4.73 31.31 17.07
N LEU A 36 5.75 30.79 16.36
CA LEU A 36 7.06 31.44 16.26
C LEU A 36 6.97 32.80 15.57
N ASN A 37 6.26 32.90 14.45
CA ASN A 37 6.13 34.18 13.75
C ASN A 37 5.33 35.22 14.53
N ASN A 38 4.44 34.80 15.44
CA ASN A 38 3.72 35.71 16.32
C ASN A 38 4.62 36.28 17.44
N GLY A 39 5.50 35.44 18.00
CA GLY A 39 6.34 35.81 19.15
C GLY A 39 7.74 36.33 18.81
N TRP A 40 8.23 36.04 17.60
CA TRP A 40 9.60 36.33 17.20
C TRP A 40 9.66 36.96 15.80
N THR A 41 9.97 38.26 15.74
CA THR A 41 10.05 39.04 14.49
C THR A 41 11.50 39.37 14.11
N ALA A 42 12.40 38.39 14.15
CA ALA A 42 13.80 38.57 13.76
C ALA A 42 14.07 38.15 12.32
N LYS A 43 15.16 38.64 11.72
CA LYS A 43 15.51 38.33 10.32
C LYS A 43 15.79 36.84 10.12
N GLU A 44 16.32 36.19 11.14
CA GLU A 44 16.63 34.76 11.17
C GLU A 44 15.38 33.88 10.96
N MET A 45 14.18 34.40 11.29
CA MET A 45 12.92 33.68 11.05
C MET A 45 12.67 33.37 9.58
N ILE A 46 13.26 34.12 8.65
CA ILE A 46 13.17 33.82 7.21
C ILE A 46 13.75 32.42 6.94
N TYR A 47 14.90 32.10 7.51
CA TYR A 47 15.56 30.81 7.30
C TYR A 47 14.80 29.68 8.00
N ILE A 48 14.31 29.92 9.22
CA ILE A 48 13.50 28.95 9.97
C ILE A 48 12.21 28.63 9.19
N ASN A 49 11.52 29.65 8.69
CA ASN A 49 10.31 29.49 7.88
C ASN A 49 10.59 28.69 6.60
N GLN A 50 11.69 28.98 5.91
CA GLN A 50 12.11 28.24 4.72
C GLN A 50 12.40 26.76 5.03
N SER A 51 13.10 26.47 6.13
CA SER A 51 13.36 25.10 6.56
C SER A 51 12.07 24.34 6.88
N ILE A 52 11.14 24.96 7.61
CA ILE A 52 9.83 24.36 7.91
C ILE A 52 9.05 24.10 6.61
N ASP A 53 9.06 25.03 5.67
CA ASP A 53 8.39 24.87 4.38
C ASP A 53 8.97 23.72 3.56
N SER A 54 10.31 23.58 3.53
CA SER A 54 10.98 22.44 2.88
C SER A 54 10.58 21.11 3.53
N ILE A 55 10.61 21.03 4.86
CA ILE A 55 10.21 19.83 5.60
C ILE A 55 8.75 19.48 5.30
N ASN A 56 7.86 20.47 5.27
CA ASN A 56 6.45 20.26 4.95
C ASN A 56 6.23 19.71 3.53
N GLN A 57 7.05 20.15 2.56
CA GLN A 57 7.02 19.63 1.19
C GLN A 57 7.49 18.17 1.15
N GLU A 58 8.59 17.84 1.83
CA GLU A 58 9.11 16.47 1.92
C GLU A 58 8.12 15.52 2.61
N ILE A 59 7.50 15.95 3.70
CA ILE A 59 6.47 15.18 4.40
C ILE A 59 5.27 14.90 3.48
N ALA A 60 4.82 15.91 2.71
CA ALA A 60 3.71 15.72 1.78
C ALA A 60 4.05 14.74 0.65
N ALA A 61 5.27 14.82 0.11
CA ALA A 61 5.77 13.89 -0.90
C ALA A 61 5.87 12.45 -0.34
N LEU A 62 6.41 12.29 0.87
CA LEU A 62 6.55 10.99 1.53
C LEU A 62 5.19 10.37 1.86
N SER A 63 4.24 11.15 2.39
CA SER A 63 2.86 10.72 2.65
C SER A 63 2.18 10.23 1.37
N SER A 64 2.30 10.97 0.27
CA SER A 64 1.76 10.57 -1.03
C SER A 64 2.37 9.25 -1.53
N LYS A 65 3.70 9.12 -1.40
CA LYS A 65 4.42 7.90 -1.79
C LYS A 65 4.00 6.68 -0.97
N LEU A 66 3.85 6.83 0.34
CA LEU A 66 3.35 5.77 1.21
C LEU A 66 1.94 5.34 0.81
N SER A 67 1.03 6.29 0.57
CA SER A 67 -0.33 5.97 0.12
C SER A 67 -0.35 5.20 -1.20
N SER A 68 0.54 5.56 -2.14
CA SER A 68 0.71 4.80 -3.39
C SER A 68 1.17 3.37 -3.12
N ILE A 69 2.21 3.20 -2.30
CA ILE A 69 2.74 1.87 -1.95
C ILE A 69 1.66 1.00 -1.28
N GLY A 70 0.87 1.56 -0.37
CA GLY A 70 -0.24 0.84 0.27
C GLY A 70 -1.25 0.33 -0.75
N THR A 71 -1.58 1.15 -1.75
CA THR A 71 -2.46 0.79 -2.87
C THR A 71 -1.84 -0.30 -3.74
N ASP A 72 -0.55 -0.17 -4.08
CA ASP A 72 0.18 -1.12 -4.92
C ASP A 72 0.29 -2.50 -4.25
N VAL A 73 0.55 -2.56 -2.95
CA VAL A 73 0.59 -3.80 -2.16
C VAL A 73 -0.75 -4.52 -2.23
N LEU A 74 -1.86 -3.81 -2.01
CA LEU A 74 -3.19 -4.39 -2.05
C LEU A 74 -3.56 -4.87 -3.46
N SER A 75 -3.23 -4.07 -4.47
CA SER A 75 -3.48 -4.39 -5.89
C SER A 75 -2.72 -5.65 -6.32
N ALA A 76 -1.42 -5.72 -6.01
CA ALA A 76 -0.57 -6.86 -6.31
C ALA A 76 -1.08 -8.14 -5.61
N ALA A 77 -1.50 -8.04 -4.35
CA ALA A 77 -2.04 -9.19 -3.62
C ALA A 77 -3.31 -9.75 -4.29
N HIS A 78 -4.24 -8.88 -4.71
CA HIS A 78 -5.43 -9.31 -5.44
C HIS A 78 -5.11 -9.86 -6.83
N GLN A 79 -4.11 -9.30 -7.52
CA GLN A 79 -3.66 -9.82 -8.81
C GLN A 79 -3.11 -11.24 -8.67
N ILE A 80 -2.26 -11.48 -7.66
CA ILE A 80 -1.71 -12.81 -7.38
C ILE A 80 -2.84 -13.79 -7.04
N GLN A 81 -3.80 -13.38 -6.20
CA GLN A 81 -4.94 -14.24 -5.84
C GLN A 81 -5.72 -14.70 -7.07
N ARG A 82 -6.07 -13.78 -7.97
CA ARG A 82 -6.80 -14.12 -9.21
C ARG A 82 -6.00 -15.05 -10.12
N GLN A 83 -4.68 -14.85 -10.21
CA GLN A 83 -3.81 -15.74 -10.98
C GLN A 83 -3.77 -17.15 -10.38
N GLU A 84 -3.61 -17.25 -9.06
CA GLU A 84 -3.60 -18.53 -8.33
C GLU A 84 -4.95 -19.28 -8.47
N GLU A 85 -6.07 -18.58 -8.38
CA GLU A 85 -7.41 -19.15 -8.58
C GLU A 85 -7.61 -19.67 -10.01
N ALA A 86 -7.17 -18.93 -11.02
CA ALA A 86 -7.24 -19.35 -12.42
C ALA A 86 -6.38 -20.59 -12.69
N GLU A 87 -5.16 -20.65 -12.17
CA GLU A 87 -4.28 -21.81 -12.28
C GLU A 87 -4.85 -23.04 -11.56
N ALA A 88 -5.43 -22.86 -10.37
CA ALA A 88 -6.06 -23.92 -9.61
C ALA A 88 -7.25 -24.52 -10.38
N LYS A 89 -8.09 -23.67 -10.97
CA LYS A 89 -9.22 -24.09 -11.80
C LYS A 89 -8.75 -24.87 -13.04
N ALA A 90 -7.76 -24.37 -13.77
CA ALA A 90 -7.21 -25.05 -14.95
C ALA A 90 -6.63 -26.43 -14.60
N LYS A 91 -5.91 -26.54 -13.47
CA LYS A 91 -5.38 -27.83 -12.98
C LYS A 91 -6.49 -28.80 -12.59
N ALA A 92 -7.56 -28.32 -11.96
CA ALA A 92 -8.71 -29.16 -11.58
C ALA A 92 -9.44 -29.69 -12.82
N GLU A 93 -9.68 -28.85 -13.82
CA GLU A 93 -10.32 -29.24 -15.08
C GLU A 93 -9.48 -30.26 -15.85
N ALA A 94 -8.15 -30.07 -15.92
CA ALA A 94 -7.25 -31.00 -16.57
C ALA A 94 -7.24 -32.38 -15.88
N LYS A 95 -7.24 -32.40 -14.54
CA LYS A 95 -7.35 -33.65 -13.76
C LYS A 95 -8.69 -34.34 -13.99
N ALA A 96 -9.80 -33.60 -13.96
CA ALA A 96 -11.14 -34.16 -14.19
C ALA A 96 -11.26 -34.79 -15.59
N LYS A 97 -10.71 -34.15 -16.63
CA LYS A 97 -10.67 -34.72 -17.98
C LYS A 97 -9.84 -36.00 -18.04
N ALA A 98 -8.64 -36.00 -17.47
CA ALA A 98 -7.77 -37.17 -17.45
C ALA A 98 -8.40 -38.36 -16.68
N GLU A 99 -9.13 -38.09 -15.59
CA GLU A 99 -9.87 -39.13 -14.86
C GLU A 99 -11.07 -39.67 -15.65
N ALA A 100 -11.79 -38.81 -16.36
CA ALA A 100 -12.89 -39.22 -17.23
C ALA A 100 -12.41 -40.11 -18.38
N GLU A 101 -11.30 -39.74 -19.04
CA GLU A 101 -10.67 -40.52 -20.11
C GLU A 101 -10.21 -41.90 -19.61
N LYS A 102 -9.58 -41.96 -18.43
CA LYS A 102 -9.17 -43.24 -17.81
C LYS A 102 -10.36 -44.14 -17.51
N LYS A 103 -11.47 -43.58 -17.00
CA LYS A 103 -12.69 -44.35 -16.73
C LYS A 103 -13.36 -44.83 -18.02
N ALA A 104 -13.39 -44.01 -19.06
CA ALA A 104 -13.92 -44.40 -20.37
C ALA A 104 -13.11 -45.54 -21.00
N ASN A 105 -11.77 -45.47 -20.94
CA ASN A 105 -10.90 -46.52 -21.47
C ASN A 105 -10.96 -47.83 -20.66
N ALA A 106 -11.25 -47.75 -19.35
CA ALA A 106 -11.38 -48.94 -18.49
C ALA A 106 -12.75 -49.65 -18.62
N ALA A 107 -13.78 -48.97 -19.13
CA ALA A 107 -15.12 -49.53 -19.32
C ALA A 107 -15.38 -50.09 -20.73
N GLY A 108 -14.43 -49.91 -21.66
CA GLY A 108 -14.53 -50.34 -23.06
C GLY A 108 -13.78 -51.63 -23.41
N ASN A 109 -13.34 -52.40 -22.41
CA ASN A 109 -12.61 -53.67 -22.54
C ASN A 109 -13.30 -54.75 -21.70
#